data_AF-A0A926NWE2-F1
#
_entry.id   AF-A0A926NWE2-F1
#
_cell.length_a   1.000
_cell.length_b   1.000
_cell.length_c   1.000
_cell.angle_alpha   90.00
_cell.angle_beta   90.00
_cell.angle_gamma   90.00
#
_symmetry.space_group_name_H-M   'P 1'
#
loop_
_entity.id
_entity.type
_entity.pdbx_description
1 polymer ?
#
loop_
_entity_poly.entity_id
_entity_poly.type
_entity_poly.pdbx_seq_one_letter_code
_entity_poly.pdbx_strand_id
1 'polypeptide(L)'
;MSQKHRDELKALFQKPCTNVIGFHQLLKHPEPKKFGPIKLMQYRAYMVGGGLKVAEMILRYDDVFFELFPHKREQIDRLRRQADEVQRMAIMLDGESTARWSNRLFKFASDCIAIFDGDKNR
;
A
#
# COMPACT_ATOMS: atom_id res chain seq x y z
N MET A 1 18.09 -8.22 15.59
CA MET A 1 18.01 -7.12 14.59
C MET A 1 18.34 -5.80 15.29
N SER A 2 19.21 -4.95 14.73
CA SER A 2 19.53 -3.64 15.34
C SER A 2 18.39 -2.64 15.15
N GLN A 3 18.28 -1.64 16.03
CA GLN A 3 17.23 -0.61 15.94
C GLN A 3 17.28 0.16 14.62
N LYS A 4 18.48 0.55 14.17
CA LYS A 4 18.70 1.20 12.87
C LYS A 4 18.15 0.37 11.70
N HIS A 5 18.40 -0.93 11.69
CA HIS A 5 17.92 -1.81 10.63
C HIS A 5 16.40 -1.96 10.64
N ARG A 6 15.78 -1.96 11.83
CA ARG A 6 14.31 -1.95 11.96
C ARG A 6 13.71 -0.67 11.40
N ASP A 7 14.30 0.48 11.67
CA ASP A 7 13.80 1.77 11.18
C ASP A 7 13.96 1.90 9.66
N GLU A 8 15.08 1.41 9.09
CA GLU A 8 15.30 1.32 7.65
C GLU A 8 14.26 0.43 6.96
N LEU A 9 13.97 -0.74 7.54
CA LEU A 9 12.93 -1.63 7.04
C LEU A 9 11.55 -0.97 7.13
N LYS A 10 11.20 -0.37 8.27
CA LYS A 10 9.93 0.38 8.42
C LYS A 10 9.79 1.46 7.34
N ALA A 11 10.83 2.25 7.09
CA ALA A 11 10.82 3.28 6.05
C ALA A 11 10.66 2.68 4.64
N LEU A 12 11.30 1.54 4.36
CA LEU A 12 11.19 0.82 3.10
C LEU A 12 9.75 0.39 2.81
N PHE A 13 9.02 -0.08 3.83
CA PHE A 13 7.61 -0.48 3.66
C PHE A 13 6.64 0.72 3.68
N GLN A 14 6.93 1.77 4.45
CA GLN A 14 6.06 2.94 4.56
C GLN A 14 6.01 3.77 3.27
N LYS A 15 7.15 3.99 2.60
CA LYS A 15 7.22 4.90 1.44
C LYS A 15 6.32 4.48 0.26
N PRO A 16 6.25 3.20 -0.15
CA PRO A 16 5.29 2.78 -1.15
C PRO A 16 3.83 2.99 -0.73
N CYS A 17 3.50 2.78 0.55
CA CYS A 17 2.16 2.99 1.07
C CYS A 17 1.75 4.48 1.03
N THR A 18 2.63 5.38 1.46
CA THR A 18 2.37 6.83 1.41
C THR A 18 2.21 7.34 -0.02
N ASN A 19 2.96 6.78 -0.98
CA ASN A 19 2.79 7.09 -2.40
C ASN A 19 1.40 6.69 -2.91
N VAL A 20 0.93 5.47 -2.59
CA VAL A 20 -0.41 5.01 -2.99
C VAL A 20 -1.50 5.92 -2.45
N ILE A 21 -1.39 6.29 -1.16
CA ILE A 21 -2.31 7.22 -0.50
C ILE A 21 -2.29 8.60 -1.19
N GLY A 22 -1.10 9.15 -1.42
CA GLY A 22 -0.93 10.46 -2.04
C GLY A 22 -1.48 10.50 -3.48
N PHE A 23 -1.20 9.48 -4.29
CA PHE A 23 -1.76 9.41 -5.64
C PHE A 23 -3.27 9.24 -5.65
N HIS A 24 -3.85 8.45 -4.74
CA HIS A 24 -5.30 8.35 -4.60
C HIS A 24 -5.94 9.71 -4.31
N GLN A 25 -5.38 10.47 -3.38
CA GLN A 25 -5.86 11.81 -3.03
C GLN A 25 -5.78 12.78 -4.22
N LEU A 26 -4.67 12.76 -4.97
CA LEU A 26 -4.50 13.57 -6.18
C LEU A 26 -5.49 13.19 -7.29
N LEU A 27 -5.86 11.91 -7.38
CA LEU A 27 -6.82 11.42 -8.37
C LEU A 27 -8.28 11.69 -7.98
N LYS A 28 -8.58 11.79 -6.68
CA LYS A 28 -9.92 12.12 -6.17
C LYS A 28 -10.25 13.62 -6.31
N HIS A 29 -9.24 14.48 -6.20
CA HIS A 29 -9.37 15.93 -6.32
C HIS A 29 -8.35 16.47 -7.35
N PRO A 30 -8.57 16.27 -8.65
CA PRO A 30 -7.64 16.71 -9.69
C PRO A 30 -7.75 18.21 -10.01
N GLU A 31 -8.85 18.88 -9.65
CA GLU A 31 -9.11 20.28 -10.01
C GLU A 31 -8.11 21.29 -9.44
N PRO A 32 -7.64 21.18 -8.17
CA PRO A 32 -6.67 22.12 -7.60
C PRO A 32 -5.37 22.23 -8.38
N LYS A 33 -5.03 21.20 -9.17
CA LYS A 33 -3.77 21.11 -9.93
C LYS A 33 -3.96 21.03 -11.45
N LYS A 34 -5.22 21.07 -11.95
CA LYS A 34 -5.59 21.04 -13.37
C LYS A 34 -4.81 19.99 -14.19
N PHE A 35 -4.72 18.76 -13.67
CA PHE A 35 -3.96 17.71 -14.34
C PHE A 35 -4.60 17.30 -15.67
N GLY A 36 -3.80 17.29 -16.75
CA GLY A 36 -4.23 16.77 -18.04
C GLY A 36 -4.45 15.23 -18.02
N PRO A 37 -5.18 14.68 -19.01
CA PRO A 37 -5.53 13.25 -19.07
C PRO A 37 -4.33 12.30 -18.98
N ILE A 38 -3.21 12.63 -19.64
CA ILE A 38 -1.97 11.84 -19.61
C ILE A 38 -1.41 11.78 -18.19
N LYS A 39 -1.44 12.90 -17.46
CA LYS A 39 -0.90 12.97 -16.09
C LYS A 39 -1.75 12.15 -15.11
N LEU A 40 -3.06 12.19 -15.27
CA LEU A 40 -4.00 11.36 -14.50
C LEU A 40 -3.75 9.86 -14.76
N MET A 41 -3.49 9.48 -16.01
CA MET A 41 -3.13 8.10 -16.36
C MET A 41 -1.79 7.69 -15.71
N GLN A 42 -0.77 8.54 -15.77
CA GLN A 42 0.52 8.30 -15.11
C GLN A 42 0.36 8.10 -13.60
N TYR A 43 -0.44 8.94 -12.93
CA TYR A 43 -0.68 8.80 -11.49
C TYR A 43 -1.45 7.55 -11.13
N ARG A 44 -2.42 7.12 -11.95
CA ARG A 44 -3.09 5.81 -11.79
C ARG A 44 -2.09 4.67 -11.92
N ALA A 45 -1.22 4.71 -12.92
CA ALA A 45 -0.18 3.69 -13.10
C ALA A 45 0.77 3.63 -11.89
N TYR A 46 1.21 4.78 -11.37
CA TYR A 46 2.04 4.81 -10.16
C TYR A 46 1.32 4.31 -8.92
N MET A 47 0.03 4.63 -8.77
CA MET A 47 -0.79 4.13 -7.67
C MET A 47 -0.92 2.60 -7.72
N VAL A 48 -1.22 2.05 -8.90
CA VAL A 48 -1.34 0.60 -9.11
C VAL A 48 0.00 -0.09 -8.88
N GLY A 49 1.07 0.40 -9.50
CA GLY A 49 2.41 -0.16 -9.34
C GLY A 49 2.90 -0.10 -7.89
N GLY A 50 2.64 1.01 -7.19
CA GLY A 50 2.95 1.15 -5.77
C GLY A 50 2.17 0.17 -4.90
N GLY A 51 0.87 0.00 -5.15
CA GLY A 51 0.02 -0.95 -4.43
C GLY A 51 0.44 -2.40 -4.64
N LEU A 52 0.78 -2.77 -5.87
CA LEU A 52 1.33 -4.09 -6.17
C LEU A 52 2.68 -4.31 -5.51
N LYS A 53 3.53 -3.27 -5.46
CA LYS A 53 4.81 -3.37 -4.76
C LYS A 53 4.62 -3.60 -3.26
N VAL A 54 3.67 -2.92 -2.61
CA VAL A 54 3.32 -3.15 -1.21
C VAL A 54 2.84 -4.58 -0.99
N ALA A 55 1.96 -5.08 -1.87
CA ALA A 55 1.44 -6.44 -1.78
C ALA A 55 2.56 -7.49 -1.93
N GLU A 56 3.43 -7.35 -2.93
CA GLU A 56 4.59 -8.22 -3.11
C GLU A 56 5.49 -8.21 -1.86
N MET A 57 5.76 -7.03 -1.31
CA MET A 57 6.60 -6.89 -0.12
C MET A 57 6.01 -7.58 1.12
N ILE A 58 4.70 -7.48 1.35
CA ILE A 58 4.03 -8.16 2.47
C ILE A 58 4.10 -9.68 2.31
N LEU A 59 3.86 -10.18 1.09
CA LEU A 59 3.88 -11.62 0.82
C LEU A 59 5.28 -12.22 0.86
N ARG A 60 6.29 -11.47 0.41
CA ARG A 60 7.69 -11.93 0.35
C ARG A 60 8.43 -11.85 1.68
N TYR A 61 8.04 -10.92 2.54
CA TYR A 61 8.74 -10.62 3.79
C TYR A 61 7.82 -10.77 5.01
N ASP A 62 6.88 -11.72 4.99
CA ASP A 62 5.90 -11.92 6.06
C ASP A 62 6.55 -12.24 7.42
N ASP A 63 7.58 -13.08 7.41
CA ASP A 63 8.39 -13.39 8.60
C ASP A 63 9.01 -12.12 9.20
N VAL A 64 9.53 -11.23 8.36
CA VAL A 64 10.13 -9.95 8.78
C VAL A 64 9.07 -9.04 9.40
N PHE A 65 7.83 -9.05 8.88
CA PHE A 65 6.73 -8.29 9.48
C PHE A 65 6.37 -8.80 10.87
N PHE A 66 6.35 -10.11 11.09
CA PHE A 66 6.10 -10.67 12.43
C PHE A 66 7.24 -10.36 13.41
N GLU A 67 8.49 -10.33 12.95
CA GLU A 67 9.63 -9.89 13.78
C GLU A 67 9.56 -8.40 14.14
N LEU A 68 9.08 -7.57 13.22
CA LEU A 68 8.93 -6.12 13.43
C LEU A 68 7.73 -5.78 14.31
N PHE A 69 6.61 -6.51 14.17
CA PHE A 69 5.35 -6.25 14.89
C PHE A 69 4.75 -7.53 15.50
N PRO A 70 5.43 -8.17 16.47
CA PRO A 70 5.01 -9.47 17.00
C PRO A 70 3.63 -9.45 17.66
N HIS A 71 3.22 -8.28 18.19
CA HIS A 71 1.92 -8.08 18.84
C HIS A 71 0.77 -7.78 17.85
N LYS A 72 1.05 -7.72 16.54
CA LYS A 72 0.08 -7.37 15.50
C LYS A 72 -0.26 -8.54 14.57
N ARG A 73 -0.10 -9.78 15.06
CA ARG A 73 -0.23 -11.00 14.24
C ARG A 73 -1.51 -11.07 13.42
N GLU A 74 -2.66 -10.85 14.06
CA GLU A 74 -3.96 -10.87 13.36
C GLU A 74 -4.09 -9.79 12.28
N GLN A 75 -3.49 -8.62 12.50
CA GLN A 75 -3.52 -7.52 11.55
C GLN A 75 -2.59 -7.82 10.36
N ILE A 76 -1.41 -8.39 10.61
CA ILE A 76 -0.49 -8.87 9.58
C ILE A 76 -1.14 -9.97 8.73
N ASP A 77 -1.81 -10.94 9.35
CA ASP A 77 -2.53 -12.00 8.62
C ASP A 77 -3.65 -11.43 7.73
N ARG A 78 -4.33 -10.37 8.19
CA ARG A 78 -5.31 -9.64 7.39
C ARG A 78 -4.66 -8.92 6.22
N LEU A 79 -3.54 -8.23 6.43
CA LEU A 79 -2.79 -7.59 5.35
C LEU A 79 -2.31 -8.61 4.32
N ARG A 80 -1.90 -9.80 4.74
CA ARG A 80 -1.49 -10.89 3.84
C ARG A 80 -2.63 -11.30 2.91
N ARG A 81 -3.83 -11.49 3.44
CA ARG A 81 -5.02 -11.80 2.62
C ARG A 81 -5.36 -10.65 1.66
N GLN A 82 -5.28 -9.41 2.12
CA GLN A 82 -5.50 -8.24 1.26
C GLN A 82 -4.43 -8.13 0.16
N ALA A 83 -3.17 -8.46 0.46
CA ALA A 83 -2.08 -8.46 -0.51
C ALA A 83 -2.29 -9.51 -1.62
N ASP A 84 -2.72 -10.73 -1.25
CA ASP A 84 -3.07 -11.79 -2.20
C ASP A 84 -4.25 -11.35 -3.09
N GLU A 85 -5.30 -10.75 -2.49
CA GLU A 85 -6.44 -10.21 -3.25
C GLU A 85 -6.02 -9.10 -4.23
N VAL A 86 -5.10 -8.21 -3.84
CA VAL A 86 -4.56 -7.16 -4.72
C VAL A 86 -3.81 -7.76 -5.91
N GLN A 87 -2.99 -8.80 -5.70
CA GLN A 87 -2.29 -9.48 -6.80
C GLN A 87 -3.27 -10.17 -7.74
N ARG A 88 -4.28 -10.87 -7.20
CA ARG A 88 -5.32 -11.50 -8.00
C ARG A 88 -6.11 -10.50 -8.84
N MET A 89 -6.48 -9.35 -8.27
CA MET A 89 -7.18 -8.29 -9.01
C MET A 89 -6.34 -7.75 -10.18
N ALA A 90 -5.03 -7.62 -10.02
CA ALA A 90 -4.15 -7.20 -11.11
C ALA A 90 -4.02 -8.24 -12.24
N ILE A 91 -4.21 -9.52 -11.93
CA ILE A 91 -4.21 -10.61 -12.92
C ILE A 91 -5.57 -10.69 -13.61
N MET A 92 -6.67 -10.56 -12.87
CA MET A 92 -8.05 -10.64 -13.36
C MET A 92 -8.53 -9.33 -14.00
N LEU A 93 -7.63 -8.56 -14.60
CA LEU A 93 -7.85 -7.18 -15.06
C LEU A 93 -8.77 -7.07 -16.29
N ASP A 94 -9.90 -7.76 -16.27
CA ASP A 94 -10.95 -7.74 -17.27
C ASP A 94 -12.23 -7.18 -16.62
N GLY A 95 -12.52 -5.90 -16.90
CA GLY A 95 -13.82 -5.29 -16.61
C GLY A 95 -14.05 -4.64 -15.24
N GLU A 96 -13.11 -4.67 -14.28
CA GLU A 96 -13.33 -3.96 -13.00
C GLU A 96 -13.24 -2.43 -13.14
N SER A 97 -14.20 -1.73 -12.50
CA SER A 97 -14.19 -0.26 -12.43
C SER A 97 -12.89 0.24 -11.79
N THR A 98 -12.16 1.09 -12.52
CA THR A 98 -10.91 1.73 -12.06
C THR A 98 -11.08 2.43 -10.71
N ALA A 99 -12.28 2.94 -10.41
CA ALA A 99 -12.59 3.59 -9.13
C ALA A 99 -12.63 2.60 -7.97
N ARG A 100 -13.23 1.42 -8.18
CA ARG A 100 -13.26 0.34 -7.18
C ARG A 100 -11.84 -0.13 -6.87
N TRP A 101 -11.04 -0.36 -7.91
CA TRP A 101 -9.66 -0.79 -7.74
C TRP A 101 -8.82 0.26 -7.00
N SER A 102 -8.96 1.53 -7.37
CA SER A 102 -8.29 2.65 -6.69
C SER A 102 -8.65 2.72 -5.19
N ASN A 103 -9.94 2.63 -4.85
CA ASN A 103 -10.37 2.67 -3.45
C ASN A 103 -9.84 1.49 -2.63
N ARG A 104 -9.71 0.31 -3.26
CA ARG A 104 -9.19 -0.88 -2.58
C ARG A 104 -7.68 -0.77 -2.30
N LEU A 105 -6.92 -0.32 -3.29
CA LEU A 105 -5.49 -0.03 -3.12
C LEU A 105 -5.24 1.05 -2.06
N PHE A 106 -6.06 2.11 -2.04
CA PHE A 106 -6.02 3.12 -0.99
C PHE A 106 -6.24 2.51 0.39
N LYS A 107 -7.33 1.75 0.57
CA LYS A 107 -7.65 1.11 1.86
C LYS A 107 -6.52 0.20 2.32
N PHE A 108 -6.01 -0.64 1.42
CA PHE A 108 -4.90 -1.53 1.70
C PHE A 108 -3.64 -0.78 2.17
N ALA A 109 -3.24 0.28 1.45
CA ALA A 109 -2.09 1.10 1.85
C ALA A 109 -2.31 1.83 3.19
N SER A 110 -3.53 2.31 3.46
CA SER A 110 -3.89 2.90 4.76
C SER A 110 -3.83 1.88 5.90
N ASP A 111 -4.36 0.69 5.70
CA ASP A 111 -4.30 -0.40 6.67
C ASP A 111 -2.83 -0.78 6.97
N CYS A 112 -1.96 -0.77 5.95
CA CYS A 112 -0.51 -0.96 6.13
C CYS A 112 0.12 0.15 6.98
N ILE A 113 -0.14 1.43 6.69
CA ILE A 113 0.38 2.57 7.46
C ILE A 113 -0.04 2.50 8.93
N ALA A 114 -1.29 2.12 9.22
CA ALA A 114 -1.77 1.98 10.59
C ALA A 114 -0.97 0.95 11.42
N ILE A 115 -0.46 -0.12 10.78
CA ILE A 115 0.44 -1.06 11.45
C ILE A 115 1.76 -0.38 11.82
N PHE A 116 2.32 0.44 10.94
CA PHE A 116 3.59 1.12 11.20
C PHE A 116 3.48 2.27 12.22
N ASP A 117 2.41 3.08 12.16
CA ASP A 117 2.25 4.26 13.01
C ASP A 117 1.72 3.94 14.41
N GLY A 118 0.91 2.89 14.56
CA GLY A 118 0.41 2.45 15.87
C GLY A 118 1.51 1.90 16.81
N ASP A 119 2.76 1.87 16.36
CA ASP A 119 3.95 1.46 17.13
C ASP A 119 4.73 2.68 17.68
N LYS A 120 4.38 3.91 17.29
CA LYS A 120 5.03 5.16 17.80
C LYS A 120 4.54 5.59 19.18
N ASN A 121 3.48 4.96 19.70
CA ASN A 121 2.80 5.30 20.96
C ASN A 121 2.98 4.24 22.05
N ARG A 122 3.98 3.35 21.91
CA ARG A 122 4.42 2.38 22.93
C ARG A 122 5.90 2.58 23.19
#